data_AF-F0ZR17-F1
#
_entry.id   AF-F0ZR17-F1
#
_cell.length_a   1.000
_cell.length_b   1.000
_cell.length_c   1.000
_cell.angle_alpha   90.00
_cell.angle_beta   90.00
_cell.angle_gamma   90.00
#
_symmetry.space_group_name_H-M   'P 1'
#
loop_
_entity.id
_entity.type
_entity.pdbx_description
1 polymer ?
#
loop_
_entity_poly.entity_id
_entity_poly.type
_entity_poly.pdbx_seq_one_letter_code
_entity_poly.pdbx_strand_id
1 'polypeptide(L)'
;MTWLEVLPVFGIITGGLVVIGVGLDATHRLFHYGKPHRYNLDRVDYSIGARDEQILRNRAIKESPRRTRNEIKRINNLVKE
;
A
#
# COMPACT_ATOMS: atom_id res chain seq x y z
N MET A 1 -18.67 -44.56 -8.43
CA MET A 1 -17.92 -43.32 -8.17
C MET A 1 -17.52 -43.33 -6.71
N THR A 2 -16.23 -43.32 -6.45
CA THR A 2 -15.72 -43.32 -5.06
C THR A 2 -15.49 -41.88 -4.62
N TRP A 3 -15.77 -41.58 -3.34
CA TRP A 3 -15.60 -40.23 -2.77
C TRP A 3 -14.16 -39.69 -2.87
N LEU A 4 -13.18 -40.60 -3.00
CA LEU A 4 -11.76 -40.28 -3.21
C LEU A 4 -11.49 -39.55 -4.52
N GLU A 5 -12.29 -39.77 -5.56
CA GLU A 5 -12.15 -39.10 -6.88
C GLU A 5 -12.42 -37.59 -6.80
N VAL A 6 -13.09 -37.12 -5.74
CA VAL A 6 -13.45 -35.71 -5.55
C VAL A 6 -12.36 -34.92 -4.81
N LEU A 7 -11.49 -35.61 -4.05
CA LEU A 7 -10.43 -34.97 -3.26
C LEU A 7 -9.45 -34.13 -4.10
N PRO A 8 -8.99 -34.57 -5.29
CA PRO A 8 -8.10 -33.75 -6.12
C PRO A 8 -8.76 -32.43 -6.55
N VAL A 9 -10.06 -32.47 -6.88
CA VAL A 9 -10.81 -31.27 -7.29
C VAL A 9 -10.90 -30.28 -6.13
N PHE A 10 -11.20 -30.75 -4.92
CA PHE A 10 -11.17 -29.92 -3.71
C PHE A 10 -9.78 -29.36 -3.42
N GLY A 11 -8.73 -30.15 -3.61
CA GLY A 11 -7.34 -29.70 -3.43
C GLY A 11 -6.97 -28.55 -4.36
N ILE A 12 -7.36 -28.63 -5.64
CA ILE A 12 -7.12 -27.58 -6.63
C ILE A 12 -7.86 -26.30 -6.26
N ILE A 13 -9.15 -26.40 -5.90
CA ILE A 13 -9.97 -25.25 -5.51
C ILE A 13 -9.38 -24.58 -4.27
N THR A 14 -9.06 -25.36 -3.24
CA THR A 14 -8.51 -24.85 -1.98
C THR A 14 -7.15 -24.19 -2.21
N GLY A 15 -6.28 -24.83 -3.00
CA GLY A 15 -4.98 -24.28 -3.38
C GLY A 15 -5.11 -22.96 -4.13
N GLY A 16 -6.04 -22.88 -5.08
CA GLY A 16 -6.33 -21.64 -5.82
C GLY A 16 -6.75 -20.50 -4.88
N LEU A 17 -7.65 -20.76 -3.93
CA LEU A 17 -8.10 -19.76 -2.96
C LEU A 17 -6.94 -19.27 -2.07
N VAL A 18 -6.06 -20.17 -1.63
CA VAL A 18 -4.88 -19.79 -0.84
C VAL A 18 -3.95 -18.89 -1.64
N VAL A 19 -3.66 -19.24 -2.90
CA VAL A 19 -2.80 -18.42 -3.78
C VAL A 19 -3.39 -17.04 -3.99
N ILE A 20 -4.70 -16.93 -4.22
CA ILE A 20 -5.40 -15.65 -4.38
C ILE A 20 -5.27 -14.80 -3.11
N GLY A 21 -5.55 -15.39 -1.94
CA GLY A 21 -5.49 -14.66 -0.66
C GLY A 21 -4.08 -14.14 -0.34
N VAL A 22 -3.06 -15.00 -0.50
CA VAL A 22 -1.67 -14.61 -0.27
C VAL A 22 -1.20 -13.57 -1.30
N GLY A 23 -1.56 -13.76 -2.57
CA GLY A 23 -1.24 -12.81 -3.63
C GLY A 23 -1.83 -11.43 -3.35
N LEU A 24 -3.10 -11.36 -2.96
CA LEU A 24 -3.77 -10.11 -2.63
C LEU A 24 -3.13 -9.40 -1.43
N ASP A 25 -2.79 -10.12 -0.36
CA ASP A 25 -2.12 -9.53 0.82
C ASP A 25 -0.72 -9.00 0.45
N ALA A 26 0.05 -9.77 -0.32
CA ALA A 26 1.39 -9.36 -0.76
C ALA A 26 1.33 -8.09 -1.64
N THR A 27 0.43 -8.07 -2.63
CA THR A 27 0.25 -6.91 -3.50
C THR A 27 -0.24 -5.70 -2.72
N HIS A 28 -1.22 -5.88 -1.82
CA HIS A 28 -1.71 -4.78 -0.99
C HIS A 28 -0.59 -4.19 -0.12
N ARG A 29 0.18 -5.02 0.57
CA ARG A 29 1.33 -4.56 1.36
C ARG A 29 2.33 -3.79 0.50
N LEU A 30 2.61 -4.25 -0.71
CA LEU A 30 3.52 -3.55 -1.62
C LEU A 30 3.01 -2.14 -1.95
N PHE A 31 1.72 -1.98 -2.26
CA PHE A 31 1.12 -0.67 -2.54
C PHE A 31 1.11 0.26 -1.33
N HIS A 32 1.02 -0.28 -0.11
CA HIS A 32 0.96 0.50 1.12
C HIS A 32 2.28 0.55 1.89
N TYR A 33 3.42 0.51 1.18
CA TYR A 33 4.76 0.62 1.75
C TYR A 33 5.06 -0.41 2.86
N GLY A 34 4.61 -1.64 2.65
CA GLY A 34 4.72 -2.75 3.60
C GLY A 34 3.70 -2.73 4.73
N LYS A 35 2.82 -1.74 4.80
CA LYS A 35 1.82 -1.64 5.88
C LYS A 35 0.69 -2.66 5.68
N PRO A 36 0.19 -3.27 6.78
CA PRO A 36 -0.94 -4.18 6.71
C PRO A 36 -2.22 -3.45 6.27
N HIS A 37 -3.18 -4.21 5.75
CA HIS A 37 -4.49 -3.69 5.37
C HIS A 37 -5.23 -3.13 6.59
N ARG A 38 -5.83 -1.95 6.44
CA ARG A 38 -6.71 -1.34 7.43
C ARG A 38 -8.15 -1.56 7.00
N TYR A 39 -8.83 -2.48 7.67
CA TYR A 39 -10.24 -2.77 7.42
C TYR A 39 -11.14 -1.73 8.11
N ASN A 40 -12.27 -1.40 7.49
CA ASN A 40 -13.33 -0.57 8.05
C ASN A 40 -12.89 0.83 8.52
N LEU A 41 -12.20 1.56 7.63
CA LEU A 41 -11.81 2.95 7.89
C LEU A 41 -13.05 3.82 8.06
N ASP A 42 -13.18 4.45 9.23
CA ASP A 42 -14.20 5.46 9.45
C ASP A 42 -13.70 6.86 9.06
N ARG A 43 -14.58 7.87 9.19
CA ARG A 43 -14.24 9.26 8.84
C ARG A 43 -13.07 9.78 9.67
N VAL A 44 -12.94 9.34 10.92
CA VAL A 44 -11.88 9.76 11.83
C VAL A 44 -10.56 9.14 11.38
N ASP A 45 -10.52 7.86 11.02
CA ASP A 45 -9.33 7.18 10.52
C ASP A 45 -8.77 7.85 9.25
N TYR A 46 -9.65 8.24 8.32
CA TYR A 46 -9.24 9.00 7.14
C TYR A 46 -8.61 10.34 7.52
N SER A 47 -9.20 11.06 8.49
CA SER A 47 -8.67 12.35 8.96
C SER A 47 -7.31 12.21 9.63
N ILE A 48 -7.12 11.14 10.42
CA ILE A 48 -5.86 10.85 11.10
C ILE A 48 -4.79 10.44 10.07
N GLY A 49 -5.13 9.59 9.11
CA GLY A 49 -4.23 9.18 8.04
C GLY A 49 -3.71 10.36 7.23
N ALA A 50 -4.60 11.26 6.81
CA ALA A 50 -4.23 12.48 6.08
C ALA A 50 -3.35 13.42 6.92
N ARG A 51 -3.65 13.57 8.23
CA ARG A 51 -2.83 14.36 9.15
C ARG A 51 -1.43 13.77 9.30
N ASP A 52 -1.32 12.46 9.46
CA ASP A 52 -0.03 11.80 9.65
C ASP A 52 0.85 11.92 8.40
N GLU A 53 0.27 11.83 7.21
CA GLU A 53 0.98 12.06 5.95
C GLU A 53 1.55 13.49 5.86
N GLN A 54 0.76 14.49 6.26
CA GLN A 54 1.24 15.87 6.33
C GLN A 54 2.38 16.06 7.34
N ILE A 55 2.28 15.43 8.52
CA ILE A 55 3.32 15.48 9.55
C ILE A 55 4.62 14.86 9.03
N LEU A 56 4.55 13.69 8.39
CA LEU A 56 5.72 13.02 7.81
C LEU A 56 6.37 13.86 6.72
N ARG A 57 5.58 14.47 5.83
CA ARG A 57 6.07 15.40 4.82
C ARG A 57 6.80 16.60 5.45
N ASN A 58 6.21 17.21 6.48
CA ASN A 58 6.81 18.35 7.16
C ASN A 58 8.12 17.97 7.89
N ARG A 59 8.19 16.78 8.50
CA ARG A 59 9.42 16.26 9.10
C ARG A 59 10.52 16.04 8.05
N ALA A 60 10.19 15.42 6.92
CA ALA A 60 11.15 15.21 5.85
C ALA A 60 11.78 16.52 5.33
N ILE A 61 10.97 17.59 5.21
CA ILE A 61 11.44 18.92 4.85
C ILE A 61 12.38 19.50 5.92
N LYS A 62 12.02 19.35 7.20
CA LYS A 62 12.81 19.86 8.33
C LYS A 62 14.16 19.14 8.48
N GLU A 63 14.18 17.83 8.24
CA GLU A 63 15.40 17.01 8.34
C GLU A 63 16.33 17.20 7.14
N SER A 64 15.81 17.56 5.95
CA SER A 64 16.59 17.67 4.71
C SER A 64 16.40 19.00 3.95
N PRO A 65 16.56 20.17 4.58
CA PRO A 65 16.13 21.46 4.01
C PRO A 65 16.87 21.83 2.71
N ARG A 66 18.15 21.41 2.56
CA ARG A 66 18.93 21.66 1.33
C ARG A 66 18.42 20.86 0.14
N ARG A 67 17.98 19.60 0.35
CA ARG A 67 17.46 18.73 -0.72
C ARG A 67 16.12 19.23 -1.22
N THR A 68 15.21 19.59 -0.30
CA THR A 68 13.89 20.15 -0.63
C THR A 68 14.02 21.48 -1.39
N ARG A 69 14.94 22.38 -0.99
CA ARG A 69 15.16 23.65 -1.69
C ARG A 69 15.59 23.43 -3.15
N ASN A 70 16.46 22.44 -3.40
CA ASN A 70 16.94 22.14 -4.74
C ASN A 70 15.84 21.52 -5.63
N GLU A 71 14.98 20.65 -5.08
CA GLU A 71 13.81 20.13 -5.79
C GLU A 71 12.80 21.22 -6.16
N ILE A 72 12.48 22.12 -5.23
CA ILE A 72 11.56 23.25 -5.50
C ILE A 72 12.11 24.14 -6.62
N LYS A 73 13.43 24.42 -6.60
CA LYS A 73 14.08 25.21 -7.67
C LYS A 73 13.99 24.50 -9.02
N ARG A 74 14.11 23.16 -9.04
CA ARG A 74 14.01 22.35 -10.27
C ARG A 74 12.59 22.38 -10.84
N ILE A 75 11.57 22.20 -10.00
CA ILE A 75 10.15 22.25 -10.41
C ILE A 75 9.81 23.63 -10.97
N ASN A 76 10.20 24.71 -10.29
CA ASN A 76 9.93 26.07 -10.74
C ASN A 76 10.60 26.41 -12.08
N ASN A 77 11.71 25.77 -12.42
CA ASN A 77 12.34 25.94 -13.73
C ASN A 77 11.57 25.20 -14.82
N LEU A 78 11.01 24.01 -14.53
CA LEU A 78 10.21 23.23 -15.48
C LEU A 78 8.84 23.84 -15.78
N VAL A 79 8.27 24.63 -14.85
CA VAL A 79 6.99 25.34 -15.05
C VAL A 79 7.19 26.66 -15.83
N LYS A 80 8.44 27.13 -15.95
CA LYS A 80 8.79 28.38 -16.65
C LYS A 80 9.21 28.17 -18.11
N GLU A 81 9.46 26.92 -18.52
CA GLU A 81 9.56 26.51 -19.93
C GLU A 81 8.17 26.16 -20.48
#